data_AF-A0A368CU81-F1
#
_entry.id   AF-A0A368CU81-F1
#
_cell.length_a   1.000
_cell.length_b   1.000
_cell.length_c   1.000
_cell.angle_alpha   90.00
_cell.angle_beta   90.00
_cell.angle_gamma   90.00
#
_symmetry.space_group_name_H-M   'P 1'
#
loop_
_entity.id
_entity.type
_entity.pdbx_description
1 polymer ?
#
loop_
_entity_poly.entity_id
_entity_poly.type
_entity_poly.pdbx_seq_one_letter_code
_entity_poly.pdbx_strand_id
1 'polypeptide(L)'
;KDRIESQIVTHYPKSIAIGREITDQEVRLSEAQEKQVQMPDAMKNLIERIAFVARDSEFIDEKSGVSARLTIALRELTIAAAERRALQYQSNHTACRIQDLYTALPAMLGKVELVYEGEQEGAQAVALKLVSEAIRLEFMEHFDLPNKASADGKNYHKQFNKVVQFFSDGKEIELPRNISDKDLQGALEELDGLLEIASTVEEYDKAPTFWLEFVLHGMAEHSLISKDFMTEGHVFGDLLQDMLSQNPLEGFEDFGDEQA
;
A
#
# COMPACT_ATOMS: atom_id res chain seq x y z
N LYS A 1 16.64 -31.16 -11.35
CA LYS A 1 17.87 -31.99 -11.23
C LYS A 1 18.09 -32.64 -12.57
N ASP A 2 19.00 -32.11 -13.38
CA ASP A 2 19.33 -32.66 -14.70
C ASP A 2 20.51 -33.63 -14.58
N ARG A 3 20.75 -34.44 -15.63
CA ARG A 3 21.71 -35.55 -15.73
C ARG A 3 23.19 -35.19 -15.46
N ILE A 4 23.49 -33.94 -15.12
CA ILE A 4 24.84 -33.36 -14.89
C ILE A 4 24.99 -32.78 -13.46
N GLU A 5 24.06 -33.04 -12.53
CA GLU A 5 24.17 -32.66 -11.10
C GLU A 5 24.33 -31.15 -10.78
N SER A 6 24.27 -30.25 -11.77
CA SER A 6 24.27 -28.81 -11.50
C SER A 6 22.93 -28.38 -10.88
N GLN A 7 22.97 -27.89 -9.64
CA GLN A 7 21.87 -27.16 -9.03
C GLN A 7 22.08 -25.66 -9.27
N ILE A 8 21.12 -25.02 -9.94
CA ILE A 8 21.02 -23.56 -9.97
C ILE A 8 20.28 -23.17 -8.70
N VAL A 9 20.97 -22.50 -7.78
CA VAL A 9 20.37 -21.91 -6.58
C VAL A 9 20.14 -20.43 -6.87
N THR A 10 18.88 -20.08 -7.13
CA THR A 10 18.47 -18.68 -7.27
C THR A 10 18.45 -18.04 -5.89
N HIS A 11 19.19 -16.94 -5.73
CA HIS A 11 19.17 -16.17 -4.50
C HIS A 11 18.24 -14.98 -4.67
N TYR A 12 17.50 -14.64 -3.61
CA TYR A 12 16.71 -13.43 -3.59
C TYR A 12 17.60 -12.18 -3.58
N PRO A 13 17.09 -11.04 -4.10
CA PRO A 13 17.76 -9.76 -3.95
C PRO A 13 18.07 -9.46 -2.49
N LYS A 14 19.26 -8.95 -2.21
CA LYS A 14 19.74 -8.67 -0.84
C LYS A 14 19.29 -7.31 -0.30
N SER A 15 18.76 -6.44 -1.15
CA SER A 15 18.27 -5.12 -0.79
C SER A 15 17.13 -4.69 -1.70
N ILE A 16 16.32 -3.74 -1.21
CA ILE A 16 15.25 -3.09 -1.99
C ILE A 16 15.82 -2.47 -3.27
N ALA A 17 16.98 -1.81 -3.20
CA ALA A 17 17.62 -1.20 -4.36
C ALA A 17 17.92 -2.22 -5.48
N ILE A 18 18.47 -3.39 -5.13
CA ILE A 18 18.74 -4.46 -6.11
C ILE A 18 17.44 -5.06 -6.64
N GLY A 19 16.45 -5.28 -5.75
CA GLY A 19 15.12 -5.77 -6.16
C GLY A 19 14.46 -4.81 -7.16
N ARG A 20 14.52 -3.51 -6.90
CA ARG A 20 14.01 -2.46 -7.79
C ARG A 20 14.65 -2.52 -9.16
N GLU A 21 15.98 -2.60 -9.22
CA GLU A 21 16.72 -2.66 -10.49
C GLU A 21 16.29 -3.89 -11.32
N ILE A 22 16.14 -5.05 -10.68
CA ILE A 22 15.68 -6.27 -11.35
C ILE A 22 14.24 -6.08 -11.85
N THR A 23 13.33 -5.59 -11.00
CA THR A 23 11.93 -5.39 -11.39
C THR A 23 11.80 -4.35 -12.49
N ASP A 24 12.58 -3.26 -12.47
CA ASP A 24 12.60 -2.24 -13.52
C ASP A 24 13.10 -2.81 -14.87
N GLN A 25 14.00 -3.79 -14.86
CA GLN A 25 14.47 -4.48 -16.07
C GLN A 25 13.45 -5.47 -16.63
N GLU A 26 12.67 -6.13 -15.76
CA GLU A 26 11.80 -7.24 -16.15
C GLU A 26 10.35 -6.84 -16.44
N VAL A 27 9.88 -5.73 -15.87
CA VAL A 27 8.53 -5.21 -16.08
C VAL A 27 8.31 -4.81 -17.53
N ARG A 28 7.16 -5.20 -18.09
CA ARG A 28 6.82 -4.94 -19.49
C ARG A 28 5.63 -4.00 -19.59
N LEU A 29 5.94 -2.73 -19.80
CA LEU A 29 4.94 -1.69 -20.03
C LEU A 29 4.80 -1.39 -21.51
N SER A 30 3.59 -1.01 -21.93
CA SER A 30 3.39 -0.42 -23.24
C SER A 30 3.91 1.03 -23.27
N GLU A 31 4.28 1.54 -24.44
CA GLU A 31 4.67 2.95 -24.58
C GLU A 31 3.58 3.92 -24.11
N ALA A 32 2.30 3.53 -24.22
CA ALA A 32 1.19 4.33 -23.74
C ALA A 32 1.20 4.43 -22.21
N GLN A 33 1.40 3.30 -21.52
CA GLN A 33 1.50 3.25 -20.07
C GLN A 33 2.70 4.05 -19.55
N GLU A 34 3.87 3.92 -20.16
CA GLU A 34 5.06 4.69 -19.76
C GLU A 34 4.89 6.20 -19.91
N LYS A 35 4.08 6.65 -20.88
CA LYS A 35 3.79 8.07 -21.11
C LYS A 35 2.66 8.59 -20.22
N GLN A 36 1.64 7.77 -19.95
CA GLN A 36 0.42 8.19 -19.25
C GLN A 36 0.51 8.01 -17.73
N VAL A 37 1.22 6.98 -17.25
CA VAL A 37 1.21 6.60 -15.83
C VAL A 37 2.59 6.80 -15.22
N GLN A 38 2.64 7.59 -14.16
CA GLN A 38 3.83 7.76 -13.33
C GLN A 38 3.75 6.87 -12.09
N MET A 39 4.75 6.03 -11.87
CA MET A 39 4.90 5.32 -10.59
C MET A 39 5.90 6.06 -9.68
N PRO A 40 5.46 6.61 -8.53
CA PRO A 40 6.35 7.22 -7.55
C PRO A 40 7.41 6.25 -7.06
N ASP A 41 8.63 6.74 -6.76
CA ASP A 41 9.71 5.86 -6.31
C ASP A 41 9.40 5.19 -4.96
N ALA A 42 8.65 5.85 -4.08
CA ALA A 42 8.14 5.26 -2.85
C ALA A 42 7.16 4.10 -3.11
N MET A 43 6.32 4.17 -4.16
CA MET A 43 5.49 3.03 -4.58
C MET A 43 6.36 1.86 -5.09
N LYS A 44 7.44 2.15 -5.84
CA LYS A 44 8.38 1.10 -6.29
C LYS A 44 9.06 0.43 -5.10
N ASN A 45 9.52 1.22 -4.13
CA ASN A 45 10.09 0.72 -2.88
C ASN A 45 9.07 -0.13 -2.12
N LEU A 46 7.82 0.36 -1.97
CA LEU A 46 6.75 -0.34 -1.27
C LEU A 46 6.47 -1.71 -1.88
N ILE A 47 6.39 -1.81 -3.21
CA ILE A 47 6.20 -3.09 -3.91
C ILE A 47 7.35 -4.06 -3.62
N GLU A 48 8.60 -3.61 -3.66
CA GLU A 48 9.72 -4.47 -3.28
C GLU A 48 9.65 -4.86 -1.80
N ARG A 49 9.28 -3.92 -0.93
CA ARG A 49 9.18 -4.12 0.51
C ARG A 49 8.16 -5.18 0.87
N ILE A 50 7.03 -5.25 0.15
CA ILE A 50 6.06 -6.36 0.25
C ILE A 50 6.75 -7.72 0.07
N ALA A 51 7.64 -7.86 -0.92
CA ALA A 51 8.35 -9.11 -1.14
C ALA A 51 9.37 -9.44 -0.04
N PHE A 52 9.99 -8.44 0.60
CA PHE A 52 10.86 -8.65 1.76
C PHE A 52 10.05 -9.06 2.99
N VAL A 53 8.99 -8.32 3.31
CA VAL A 53 8.06 -8.65 4.40
C VAL A 53 7.47 -10.06 4.20
N ALA A 54 7.13 -10.42 2.97
CA ALA A 54 6.62 -11.75 2.64
C ALA A 54 7.64 -12.86 2.94
N ARG A 55 8.93 -12.65 2.68
CA ARG A 55 9.99 -13.64 2.94
C ARG A 55 10.26 -13.83 4.42
N ASP A 56 10.07 -12.79 5.22
CA ASP A 56 10.29 -12.82 6.66
C ASP A 56 9.02 -13.18 7.45
N SER A 57 7.90 -13.44 6.75
CA SER A 57 6.60 -13.72 7.35
C SER A 57 6.47 -15.17 7.80
N GLU A 58 5.95 -15.37 9.02
CA GLU A 58 5.61 -16.70 9.54
C GLU A 58 4.49 -17.40 8.77
N PHE A 59 3.72 -16.67 7.96
CA PHE A 59 2.63 -17.22 7.16
C PHE A 59 3.09 -17.77 5.79
N ILE A 60 4.37 -17.62 5.44
CA ILE A 60 4.92 -17.94 4.12
C ILE A 60 6.08 -18.92 4.23
N ASP A 61 6.20 -19.82 3.26
CA ASP A 61 7.32 -20.77 3.24
C ASP A 61 8.67 -20.05 3.03
N GLU A 62 9.59 -20.20 3.99
CA GLU A 62 10.89 -19.52 4.02
C GLU A 62 11.79 -19.86 2.81
N LYS A 63 11.65 -21.07 2.23
CA LYS A 63 12.56 -21.57 1.19
C LYS A 63 12.10 -21.21 -0.21
N SER A 64 10.81 -21.34 -0.50
CA SER A 64 10.26 -21.12 -1.85
C SER A 64 9.03 -20.24 -1.89
N GLY A 65 8.56 -19.75 -0.75
CA GLY A 65 7.24 -19.14 -0.62
C GLY A 65 7.07 -17.75 -1.23
N VAL A 66 8.09 -17.16 -1.87
CA VAL A 66 7.96 -15.87 -2.56
C VAL A 66 8.52 -15.93 -3.97
N SER A 67 7.64 -15.90 -4.96
CA SER A 67 8.03 -15.87 -6.36
C SER A 67 8.82 -14.61 -6.71
N ALA A 68 9.91 -14.76 -7.46
CA ALA A 68 10.61 -13.61 -8.06
C ALA A 68 9.70 -12.77 -8.98
N ARG A 69 8.56 -13.30 -9.42
CA ARG A 69 7.56 -12.58 -10.24
C ARG A 69 6.56 -11.76 -9.42
N LEU A 70 6.60 -11.83 -8.09
CA LEU A 70 5.67 -11.13 -7.21
C LEU A 70 5.69 -9.62 -7.49
N THR A 71 6.88 -9.02 -7.41
CA THR A 71 7.08 -7.58 -7.56
C THR A 71 6.84 -7.10 -8.99
N ILE A 72 7.22 -7.90 -9.98
CA ILE A 72 6.95 -7.64 -11.41
C ILE A 72 5.45 -7.53 -11.65
N ALA A 73 4.67 -8.53 -11.21
CA ALA A 73 3.23 -8.52 -11.44
C ALA A 73 2.51 -7.44 -10.64
N LEU A 74 2.95 -7.17 -9.40
CA LEU A 74 2.43 -6.04 -8.64
C LEU A 74 2.68 -4.72 -9.37
N ARG A 75 3.90 -4.49 -9.86
CA ARG A 75 4.24 -3.26 -10.60
C ARG A 75 3.40 -3.09 -11.87
N GLU A 76 3.30 -4.13 -12.70
CA GLU A 76 2.50 -4.10 -13.93
C GLU A 76 1.02 -3.82 -13.65
N LEU A 77 0.45 -4.49 -12.65
CA LEU A 77 -0.99 -4.37 -12.36
C LEU A 77 -1.34 -3.10 -11.59
N THR A 78 -0.45 -2.57 -10.75
CA THR A 78 -0.63 -1.24 -10.17
C THR A 78 -0.62 -0.15 -11.24
N ILE A 79 0.24 -0.28 -12.26
CA ILE A 79 0.24 0.64 -13.41
C ILE A 79 -1.03 0.48 -14.23
N ALA A 80 -1.46 -0.75 -14.51
CA ALA A 80 -2.70 -1.02 -15.25
C ALA A 80 -3.95 -0.49 -14.49
N ALA A 81 -3.97 -0.60 -13.17
CA ALA A 81 -5.05 -0.05 -12.34
C ALA A 81 -5.11 1.48 -12.45
N ALA A 82 -3.96 2.15 -12.34
CA ALA A 82 -3.86 3.60 -12.52
C ALA A 82 -4.24 4.03 -13.94
N GLU A 83 -3.78 3.32 -14.97
CA GLU A 83 -4.16 3.56 -16.38
C GLU A 83 -5.68 3.45 -16.57
N ARG A 84 -6.29 2.36 -16.10
CA ARG A 84 -7.74 2.15 -16.17
C ARG A 84 -8.49 3.33 -15.54
N ARG A 85 -8.03 3.79 -14.39
CA ARG A 85 -8.60 4.93 -13.68
C ARG A 85 -8.44 6.23 -14.48
N ALA A 86 -7.26 6.49 -15.05
CA ALA A 86 -7.04 7.67 -15.90
C ALA A 86 -7.98 7.66 -17.11
N LEU A 87 -8.14 6.52 -17.78
CA LEU A 87 -9.04 6.38 -18.92
C LEU A 87 -10.51 6.60 -18.53
N GLN A 88 -10.94 6.06 -17.38
CA GLN A 88 -12.29 6.24 -16.87
C GLN A 88 -12.64 7.72 -16.63
N TYR A 89 -11.67 8.50 -16.14
CA TYR A 89 -11.83 9.94 -15.89
C TYR A 89 -11.28 10.84 -17.00
N GLN A 90 -10.97 10.28 -18.17
CA GLN A 90 -10.45 11.01 -19.34
C GLN A 90 -9.21 11.85 -19.04
N SER A 91 -8.35 11.37 -18.13
CA SER A 91 -7.08 12.02 -17.81
C SER A 91 -5.96 11.53 -18.72
N ASN A 92 -5.21 12.48 -19.29
CA ASN A 92 -4.05 12.20 -20.13
C ASN A 92 -2.84 11.71 -19.34
N HIS A 93 -2.78 12.00 -18.03
CA HIS A 93 -1.69 11.57 -17.14
C HIS A 93 -2.25 11.24 -15.75
N THR A 94 -1.63 10.31 -15.04
CA THR A 94 -1.93 10.02 -13.63
C THR A 94 -0.71 9.47 -12.91
N ALA A 95 -0.73 9.51 -11.58
CA ALA A 95 0.25 8.81 -10.75
C ALA A 95 -0.38 7.56 -10.10
N CYS A 96 0.39 6.49 -9.92
CA CYS A 96 -0.02 5.34 -9.13
C CYS A 96 -0.23 5.72 -7.66
N ARG A 97 -1.29 5.18 -7.05
CA ARG A 97 -1.69 5.43 -5.66
C ARG A 97 -1.84 4.12 -4.89
N ILE A 98 -2.05 4.19 -3.58
CA ILE A 98 -2.17 3.01 -2.71
C ILE A 98 -3.40 2.17 -3.11
N GLN A 99 -4.51 2.79 -3.50
CA GLN A 99 -5.69 2.12 -4.04
C GLN A 99 -5.40 1.34 -5.33
N ASP A 100 -4.50 1.83 -6.19
CA ASP A 100 -4.06 1.11 -7.39
C ASP A 100 -3.26 -0.15 -7.00
N LEU A 101 -2.50 -0.10 -5.89
CA LEU A 101 -1.83 -1.27 -5.31
C LEU A 101 -2.82 -2.26 -4.68
N TYR A 102 -3.82 -1.78 -3.93
CA TYR A 102 -4.89 -2.63 -3.39
C TYR A 102 -5.65 -3.38 -4.52
N THR A 103 -5.85 -2.72 -5.66
CA THR A 103 -6.45 -3.33 -6.85
C THR A 103 -5.57 -4.46 -7.43
N ALA A 104 -4.25 -4.36 -7.27
CA ALA A 104 -3.28 -5.35 -7.75
C ALA A 104 -3.07 -6.54 -6.79
N LEU A 105 -3.61 -6.50 -5.56
CA LEU A 105 -3.42 -7.54 -4.54
C LEU A 105 -3.76 -8.97 -4.99
N PRO A 106 -4.82 -9.22 -5.80
CA PRO A 106 -5.10 -10.57 -6.27
C PRO A 106 -3.92 -11.19 -7.04
N ALA A 107 -3.02 -10.39 -7.59
CA ALA A 107 -1.83 -10.87 -8.28
C ALA A 107 -0.77 -11.46 -7.35
N MET A 108 -0.86 -11.16 -6.04
CA MET A 108 -0.03 -11.79 -5.01
C MET A 108 -0.51 -13.21 -4.73
N LEU A 109 -1.83 -13.44 -4.77
CA LEU A 109 -2.47 -14.73 -4.50
C LEU A 109 -2.03 -15.71 -5.60
N GLY A 110 -1.13 -16.64 -5.27
CA GLY A 110 -0.51 -17.59 -6.21
C GLY A 110 0.92 -17.23 -6.64
N LYS A 111 1.48 -16.12 -6.14
CA LYS A 111 2.93 -15.81 -6.19
C LYS A 111 3.59 -15.90 -4.82
N VAL A 112 2.80 -16.24 -3.81
CA VAL A 112 3.25 -16.65 -2.49
C VAL A 112 2.75 -18.05 -2.17
N GLU A 113 3.56 -18.84 -1.49
CA GLU A 113 3.17 -20.15 -0.96
C GLU A 113 2.98 -20.00 0.54
N LEU A 114 1.76 -20.29 1.01
CA LEU A 114 1.41 -20.20 2.42
C LEU A 114 1.86 -21.47 3.14
N VAL A 115 2.31 -21.32 4.38
CA VAL A 115 2.42 -22.46 5.31
C VAL A 115 1.06 -22.72 5.95
N TYR A 116 0.98 -23.77 6.77
CA TYR A 116 -0.27 -24.17 7.43
C TYR A 116 -0.95 -23.02 8.18
N GLU A 117 -0.20 -22.23 8.94
CA GLU A 117 -0.69 -21.06 9.66
C GLU A 117 -1.26 -20.00 8.72
N GLY A 118 -0.61 -19.76 7.57
CA GLY A 118 -1.10 -18.83 6.55
C GLY A 118 -2.37 -19.33 5.85
N GLU A 119 -2.48 -20.65 5.61
CA GLU A 119 -3.70 -21.25 5.06
C GLU A 119 -4.89 -21.12 6.02
N GLN A 120 -4.66 -21.20 7.34
CA GLN A 120 -5.72 -20.99 8.35
C GLN A 120 -6.23 -19.54 8.36
N GLU A 121 -5.33 -18.57 8.23
CA GLU A 121 -5.70 -17.14 8.17
C GLU A 121 -6.43 -16.77 6.87
N GLY A 122 -6.14 -17.50 5.79
CA GLY A 122 -6.68 -17.24 4.46
C GLY A 122 -5.79 -16.31 3.63
N ALA A 123 -5.64 -16.64 2.34
CA ALA A 123 -4.65 -16.01 1.46
C ALA A 123 -4.85 -14.50 1.30
N GLN A 124 -6.10 -14.03 1.24
CA GLN A 124 -6.41 -12.61 1.15
C GLN A 124 -6.04 -11.86 2.43
N ALA A 125 -6.37 -12.41 3.59
CA ALA A 125 -6.02 -11.80 4.88
C ALA A 125 -4.50 -11.72 5.05
N VAL A 126 -3.77 -12.78 4.69
CA VAL A 126 -2.30 -12.76 4.70
C VAL A 126 -1.77 -11.68 3.75
N ALA A 127 -2.25 -11.60 2.52
CA ALA A 127 -1.79 -10.58 1.57
C ALA A 127 -2.00 -9.15 2.10
N LEU A 128 -3.16 -8.88 2.74
CA LEU A 128 -3.45 -7.60 3.37
C LEU A 128 -2.48 -7.30 4.51
N LYS A 129 -2.19 -8.27 5.40
CA LYS A 129 -1.21 -8.11 6.49
C LYS A 129 0.19 -7.76 5.95
N LEU A 130 0.64 -8.42 4.88
CA LEU A 130 1.93 -8.14 4.27
C LEU A 130 2.01 -6.71 3.71
N VAL A 131 0.94 -6.25 3.05
CA VAL A 131 0.88 -4.89 2.50
C VAL A 131 0.78 -3.85 3.61
N SER A 132 -0.01 -4.10 4.65
CA SER A 132 -0.07 -3.26 5.84
C SER A 132 1.29 -3.07 6.50
N GLU A 133 2.03 -4.17 6.75
CA GLU A 133 3.37 -4.07 7.34
C GLU A 133 4.38 -3.42 6.38
N ALA A 134 4.27 -3.65 5.07
CA ALA A 134 5.12 -2.97 4.09
C ALA A 134 4.85 -1.45 4.03
N ILE A 135 3.58 -1.03 4.09
CA ILE A 135 3.20 0.39 4.19
C ILE A 135 3.78 1.00 5.45
N ARG A 136 3.64 0.32 6.59
CA ARG A 136 4.17 0.75 7.89
C ARG A 136 5.68 0.99 7.83
N LEU A 137 6.43 0.03 7.28
CA LEU A 137 7.88 0.12 7.17
C LEU A 137 8.32 1.19 6.15
N GLU A 138 7.65 1.31 5.00
CA GLU A 138 7.96 2.36 4.02
C GLU A 138 7.62 3.74 4.57
N PHE A 139 6.53 3.88 5.32
CA PHE A 139 6.12 5.15 5.93
C PHE A 139 7.22 5.72 6.84
N MET A 140 7.87 4.86 7.62
CA MET A 140 8.97 5.22 8.50
C MET A 140 10.26 5.66 7.78
N GLU A 141 10.40 5.41 6.48
CA GLU A 141 11.53 5.94 5.69
C GLU A 141 11.33 7.42 5.34
N HIS A 142 10.08 7.89 5.33
CA HIS A 142 9.71 9.23 4.88
C HIS A 142 9.27 10.15 6.02
N PHE A 143 8.70 9.58 7.09
CA PHE A 143 8.09 10.34 8.18
C PHE A 143 8.48 9.82 9.56
N ASP A 144 8.84 10.75 10.45
CA ASP A 144 9.03 10.47 11.86
C ASP A 144 7.68 10.51 12.58
N LEU A 145 7.26 9.35 13.11
CA LEU A 145 6.04 9.27 13.90
C LEU A 145 6.12 10.11 15.20
N PRO A 146 4.96 10.53 15.71
CA PRO A 146 4.90 11.16 17.02
C PRO A 146 5.30 10.19 18.14
N ASN A 147 6.55 10.25 18.60
CA ASN A 147 7.03 9.63 19.84
C ASN A 147 7.27 10.70 20.92
N LYS A 148 6.91 10.43 22.19
CA LYS A 148 6.89 11.41 23.31
C LYS A 148 8.17 12.26 23.54
N ALA A 149 9.28 12.01 22.85
CA ALA A 149 10.55 12.70 23.05
C ALA A 149 11.36 12.78 21.74
N SER A 150 10.98 13.64 20.78
CA SER A 150 11.92 14.03 19.71
C SER A 150 12.67 15.31 20.11
N ALA A 151 14.00 15.24 20.11
CA ALA A 151 14.92 16.30 20.51
C ALA A 151 15.23 17.31 19.39
N ASP A 152 14.72 17.10 18.17
CA ASP A 152 15.20 17.79 16.97
C ASP A 152 14.25 18.91 16.49
N GLY A 153 13.17 19.18 17.23
CA GLY A 153 12.33 20.38 17.08
C GLY A 153 11.51 20.49 15.78
N LYS A 154 11.75 19.63 14.77
CA LYS A 154 10.85 19.44 13.63
C LYS A 154 9.63 18.64 14.10
N ASN A 155 8.67 19.39 14.62
CA ASN A 155 7.60 18.85 15.45
C ASN A 155 6.44 18.32 14.59
N TYR A 156 6.68 17.24 13.83
CA TYR A 156 5.66 16.50 13.06
C TYR A 156 4.44 16.15 13.93
N HIS A 157 4.64 16.02 15.24
CA HIS A 157 3.57 15.91 16.23
C HIS A 157 2.37 16.85 16.02
N LYS A 158 2.60 18.12 15.66
CA LYS A 158 1.49 19.07 15.55
C LYS A 158 0.63 18.76 14.32
N GLN A 159 1.25 18.48 13.18
CA GLN A 159 0.54 18.18 11.95
C GLN A 159 -0.23 16.86 12.05
N PHE A 160 0.40 15.81 12.59
CA PHE A 160 -0.26 14.52 12.82
C PHE A 160 -1.45 14.67 13.77
N ASN A 161 -1.30 15.42 14.87
CA ASN A 161 -2.41 15.68 15.80
C ASN A 161 -3.56 16.46 15.16
N LYS A 162 -3.32 17.33 14.18
CA LYS A 162 -4.41 18.00 13.44
C LYS A 162 -5.25 16.99 12.67
N VAL A 163 -4.61 16.01 12.02
CA VAL A 163 -5.30 14.95 11.29
C VAL A 163 -6.07 14.05 12.26
N VAL A 164 -5.45 13.61 13.36
CA VAL A 164 -6.13 12.81 14.39
C VAL A 164 -7.34 13.57 14.95
N GLN A 165 -7.18 14.85 15.30
CA GLN A 165 -8.28 15.67 15.80
C GLN A 165 -9.41 15.82 14.78
N PHE A 166 -9.10 15.96 13.48
CA PHE A 166 -10.11 16.02 12.43
C PHE A 166 -11.05 14.81 12.48
N PHE A 167 -10.50 13.60 12.66
CA PHE A 167 -11.28 12.38 12.76
C PHE A 167 -11.97 12.23 14.12
N SER A 168 -11.28 12.55 15.23
CA SER A 168 -11.88 12.54 16.58
C SER A 168 -13.02 13.55 16.76
N ASP A 169 -13.14 14.55 15.89
CA ASP A 169 -14.31 15.44 15.80
C ASP A 169 -15.52 14.77 15.12
N GLY A 170 -15.45 13.48 14.81
CA GLY A 170 -16.51 12.67 14.20
C GLY A 170 -16.62 12.81 12.68
N LYS A 171 -15.57 13.30 12.02
CA LYS A 171 -15.51 13.37 10.55
C LYS A 171 -14.93 12.07 10.00
N GLU A 172 -15.31 11.73 8.79
CA GLU A 172 -14.82 10.57 8.07
C GLU A 172 -14.40 10.98 6.66
N ILE A 173 -13.49 10.20 6.07
CA ILE A 173 -13.09 10.35 4.67
C ILE A 173 -13.28 9.02 3.98
N GLU A 174 -14.20 9.02 3.04
CA GLU A 174 -14.30 7.96 2.06
C GLU A 174 -13.26 8.18 0.98
N LEU A 175 -12.49 7.15 0.69
CA LEU A 175 -11.49 7.11 -0.36
C LEU A 175 -11.89 6.05 -1.39
N PRO A 176 -12.74 6.38 -2.37
CA PRO A 176 -13.15 5.44 -3.40
C PRO A 176 -11.96 5.02 -4.27
N ARG A 177 -11.96 3.77 -4.70
CA ARG A 177 -10.98 3.24 -5.67
C ARG A 177 -11.03 4.00 -6.99
N ASN A 178 -12.25 4.27 -7.48
CA ASN A 178 -12.48 5.03 -8.70
C ASN A 178 -12.80 6.48 -8.33
N ILE A 179 -11.79 7.35 -8.42
CA ILE A 179 -11.90 8.80 -8.26
C ILE A 179 -10.87 9.48 -9.16
N SER A 180 -11.20 10.67 -9.68
CA SER A 180 -10.27 11.47 -10.48
C SER A 180 -9.14 12.02 -9.62
N ASP A 181 -7.96 12.25 -10.19
CA ASP A 181 -6.83 12.82 -9.44
C ASP A 181 -7.17 14.21 -8.88
N LYS A 182 -7.93 15.00 -9.63
CA LYS A 182 -8.35 16.34 -9.22
C LYS A 182 -9.28 16.30 -8.01
N ASP A 183 -10.31 15.45 -8.05
CA ASP A 183 -11.30 15.38 -6.97
C ASP A 183 -10.67 14.79 -5.71
N LEU A 184 -9.79 13.78 -5.88
CA LEU A 184 -9.02 13.22 -4.79
C LEU A 184 -8.11 14.26 -4.14
N GLN A 185 -7.29 14.96 -4.93
CA GLN A 185 -6.38 15.97 -4.42
C GLN A 185 -7.15 17.06 -3.69
N GLY A 186 -8.25 17.57 -4.28
CA GLY A 186 -9.10 18.56 -3.62
C GLY A 186 -9.65 18.08 -2.28
N ALA A 187 -10.16 16.84 -2.22
CA ALA A 187 -10.70 16.28 -0.98
C ALA A 187 -9.63 16.11 0.12
N LEU A 188 -8.42 15.71 -0.25
CA LEU A 188 -7.34 15.44 0.71
C LEU A 188 -6.54 16.69 1.11
N GLU A 189 -6.40 17.68 0.23
CA GLU A 189 -5.71 18.94 0.55
C GLU A 189 -6.51 19.84 1.49
N GLU A 190 -7.82 19.66 1.58
CA GLU A 190 -8.66 20.34 2.58
C GLU A 190 -8.31 19.92 4.02
N LEU A 191 -7.61 18.81 4.19
CA LEU A 191 -7.10 18.35 5.49
C LEU A 191 -5.78 19.05 5.78
N ASP A 192 -5.86 20.18 6.48
CA ASP A 192 -4.71 21.05 6.84
C ASP A 192 -3.49 20.25 7.34
N GLY A 193 -3.69 19.34 8.30
CA GLY A 193 -2.59 18.52 8.82
C GLY A 193 -2.01 17.51 7.81
N LEU A 194 -2.82 17.01 6.87
CA LEU A 194 -2.40 15.99 5.91
C LEU A 194 -1.46 16.59 4.86
N LEU A 195 -1.85 17.74 4.30
CA LEU A 195 -1.01 18.48 3.35
C LEU A 195 0.31 18.91 3.99
N GLU A 196 0.28 19.41 5.24
CA GLU A 196 1.49 19.81 5.95
C GLU A 196 2.47 18.65 6.17
N ILE A 197 1.99 17.40 6.33
CA ILE A 197 2.86 16.21 6.42
C ILE A 197 3.37 15.82 5.04
N ALA A 198 2.47 15.61 4.08
CA ALA A 198 2.79 15.09 2.75
C ALA A 198 3.78 16.00 1.99
N SER A 199 3.61 17.33 2.10
CA SER A 199 4.47 18.32 1.44
C SER A 199 5.88 18.43 2.02
N THR A 200 6.21 17.71 3.10
CA THR A 200 7.59 17.67 3.62
C THR A 200 8.53 16.77 2.83
N VAL A 201 7.99 15.92 1.96
CA VAL A 201 8.77 15.06 1.07
C VAL A 201 9.20 15.84 -0.17
N GLU A 202 10.48 15.76 -0.54
CA GLU A 202 11.02 16.50 -1.70
C GLU A 202 10.33 16.11 -3.01
N GLU A 203 9.89 14.86 -3.16
CA GLU A 203 9.15 14.38 -4.32
C GLU A 203 7.63 14.65 -4.28
N TYR A 204 7.11 15.43 -3.31
CA TYR A 204 5.67 15.70 -3.19
C TYR A 204 5.04 16.17 -4.51
N ASP A 205 5.61 17.21 -5.11
CA ASP A 205 5.09 17.85 -6.33
C ASP A 205 5.04 16.92 -7.54
N LYS A 206 5.82 15.84 -7.53
CA LYS A 206 5.82 14.86 -8.62
C LYS A 206 4.60 13.95 -8.57
N ALA A 207 4.01 13.73 -7.40
CA ALA A 207 2.88 12.82 -7.21
C ALA A 207 2.06 13.17 -5.95
N PRO A 208 1.41 14.35 -5.92
CA PRO A 208 0.74 14.84 -4.71
C PRO A 208 -0.36 13.90 -4.23
N THR A 209 -1.15 13.34 -5.15
CA THR A 209 -2.21 12.38 -4.83
C THR A 209 -1.70 11.10 -4.19
N PHE A 210 -0.53 10.60 -4.60
CA PHE A 210 0.11 9.45 -3.95
C PHE A 210 0.51 9.79 -2.52
N TRP A 211 1.17 10.93 -2.29
CA TRP A 211 1.70 11.27 -0.98
C TRP A 211 0.60 11.57 0.05
N LEU A 212 -0.45 12.30 -0.34
CA LEU A 212 -1.60 12.54 0.53
C LEU A 212 -2.27 11.23 0.94
N GLU A 213 -2.49 10.34 -0.02
CA GLU A 213 -3.10 9.03 0.22
C GLU A 213 -2.18 8.13 1.05
N PHE A 214 -0.88 8.11 0.76
CA PHE A 214 0.10 7.32 1.49
C PHE A 214 0.22 7.75 2.95
N VAL A 215 0.10 9.05 3.24
CA VAL A 215 0.11 9.52 4.64
C VAL A 215 -1.11 9.01 5.40
N LEU A 216 -2.32 9.06 4.82
CA LEU A 216 -3.52 8.50 5.47
C LEU A 216 -3.35 7.01 5.77
N HIS A 217 -2.90 6.24 4.78
CA HIS A 217 -2.65 4.81 4.96
C HIS A 217 -1.60 4.55 6.04
N GLY A 218 -0.46 5.23 6.01
CA GLY A 218 0.59 5.07 7.01
C GLY A 218 0.14 5.45 8.43
N MET A 219 -0.63 6.53 8.57
CA MET A 219 -1.23 6.92 9.86
C MET A 219 -2.16 5.83 10.40
N ALA A 220 -2.96 5.20 9.53
CA ALA A 220 -3.83 4.08 9.91
C ALA A 220 -3.03 2.82 10.31
N GLU A 221 -1.99 2.44 9.56
CA GLU A 221 -1.13 1.29 9.90
C GLU A 221 -0.34 1.50 11.21
N HIS A 222 -0.19 2.74 11.65
CA HIS A 222 0.38 3.10 12.95
C HIS A 222 -0.68 3.38 14.03
N SER A 223 -1.93 3.02 13.77
CA SER A 223 -3.05 3.15 14.72
C SER A 223 -3.19 4.58 15.26
N LEU A 224 -3.02 5.59 14.40
CA LEU A 224 -3.33 6.98 14.72
C LEU A 224 -4.78 7.33 14.35
N ILE A 225 -5.33 6.67 13.34
CA ILE A 225 -6.69 6.83 12.81
C ILE A 225 -7.24 5.43 12.45
N SER A 226 -8.56 5.27 12.31
CA SER A 226 -9.14 4.02 11.81
C SER A 226 -9.05 3.93 10.28
N LYS A 227 -9.11 2.71 9.76
CA LYS A 227 -9.26 2.43 8.33
C LYS A 227 -10.07 1.16 8.14
N ASP A 228 -11.21 1.30 7.47
CA ASP A 228 -12.09 0.19 7.13
C ASP A 228 -12.17 -0.03 5.62
N PHE A 229 -12.42 -1.27 5.22
CA PHE A 229 -12.62 -1.62 3.81
C PHE A 229 -14.07 -1.32 3.40
N MET A 230 -14.22 -0.62 2.28
CA MET A 230 -15.49 -0.55 1.56
C MET A 230 -15.48 -1.51 0.39
N THR A 231 -16.65 -1.75 -0.21
CA THR A 231 -16.78 -2.51 -1.46
C THR A 231 -15.81 -2.00 -2.54
N GLU A 232 -15.66 -0.68 -2.66
CA GLU A 232 -14.80 -0.05 -3.66
C GLU A 232 -13.92 1.06 -3.05
N GLY A 233 -13.17 0.77 -1.99
CA GLY A 233 -12.21 1.74 -1.41
C GLY A 233 -11.96 1.54 0.08
N HIS A 234 -11.60 2.62 0.77
CA HIS A 234 -11.40 2.63 2.22
C HIS A 234 -12.13 3.81 2.87
N VAL A 235 -12.66 3.64 4.08
CA VAL A 235 -13.08 4.75 4.94
C VAL A 235 -12.01 4.98 5.99
N PHE A 236 -11.67 6.24 6.24
CA PHE A 236 -10.83 6.65 7.35
C PHE A 236 -11.67 7.42 8.37
N GLY A 237 -11.46 7.14 9.65
CA GLY A 237 -12.28 7.68 10.74
C GLY A 237 -11.55 7.75 12.08
N ASP A 238 -12.34 7.92 13.15
CA ASP A 238 -11.83 7.93 14.52
C ASP A 238 -11.55 6.50 15.02
N LEU A 239 -10.32 6.26 15.46
CA LEU A 239 -9.89 4.96 15.96
C LEU A 239 -10.67 4.51 17.20
N LEU A 240 -10.93 5.45 18.13
CA LEU A 240 -11.61 5.10 19.38
C LEU A 240 -13.07 4.76 19.14
N GLN A 241 -13.75 5.53 18.29
CA GLN A 241 -15.12 5.24 17.90
C GLN A 241 -15.24 3.88 17.22
N ASP A 242 -14.36 3.59 16.24
CA ASP A 242 -14.36 2.30 15.53
C ASP A 242 -14.16 1.11 16.48
N MET A 243 -13.15 1.18 17.37
CA MET A 243 -12.90 0.14 18.38
C MET A 243 -14.08 -0.09 19.33
N LEU A 244 -14.89 0.94 19.61
CA LEU A 244 -16.09 0.82 20.45
C LEU A 244 -17.31 0.30 19.69
N SER A 245 -17.39 0.54 18.38
CA SER A 245 -18.46 0.02 17.52
C SER A 245 -18.25 -1.41 17.06
N GLN A 246 -17.01 -1.89 17.01
CA GLN A 246 -16.70 -3.29 16.75
C GLN A 246 -17.21 -4.15 17.92
N ASN A 247 -18.43 -4.66 17.75
CA ASN A 247 -19.06 -5.61 18.65
C ASN A 247 -18.10 -6.80 18.86
N PRO A 248 -17.73 -7.19 20.09
CA PRO A 248 -16.81 -8.32 20.34
C PRO A 248 -17.30 -9.70 19.86
N LEU A 249 -18.46 -9.75 19.19
CA LEU A 249 -19.19 -10.96 18.81
C LEU A 249 -19.57 -11.03 17.32
N GLU A 250 -19.19 -10.06 16.48
CA GLU A 250 -19.50 -10.02 15.04
C GLU A 250 -18.24 -9.89 14.17
N GLY A 251 -17.20 -10.68 14.49
CA GLY A 251 -15.99 -10.76 13.67
C GLY A 251 -16.12 -11.85 12.61
N PHE A 252 -16.04 -11.44 11.34
CA PHE A 252 -15.94 -12.26 10.12
C PHE A 252 -17.26 -12.84 9.58
N GLU A 253 -18.08 -11.99 8.97
CA GLU A 253 -18.86 -12.46 7.82
C GLU A 253 -17.89 -12.64 6.64
N ASP A 254 -17.66 -13.91 6.36
CA ASP A 254 -17.02 -14.48 5.18
C ASP A 254 -17.41 -13.67 3.93
N PHE A 255 -16.43 -13.06 3.26
CA PHE A 255 -16.59 -12.60 1.87
C PHE A 255 -16.61 -13.85 0.96
N GLY A 256 -17.63 -14.69 1.15
CA GLY A 256 -17.92 -15.87 0.37
C GLY A 256 -18.78 -15.49 -0.83
N ASP A 257 -18.19 -15.67 -2.02
CA ASP A 257 -18.81 -15.83 -3.34
C ASP A 257 -20.35 -15.64 -3.44
N GLU A 258 -20.79 -14.49 -3.95
CA GLU A 258 -22.04 -14.42 -4.73
C GLU A 258 -21.71 -14.59 -6.23
N GLN A 259 -21.62 -15.86 -6.65
CA GLN A 259 -21.96 -16.26 -8.01
C GLN A 259 -23.13 -17.25 -7.98
N ALA A 260 -24.33 -16.76 -8.28
CA ALA A 260 -25.33 -17.43 -9.14
C ALA A 260 -26.50 -16.48 -9.45
#